data_AF-A0A3A6EAZ7-F1
#
_entry.id   AF-A0A3A6EAZ7-F1
#
_cell.length_a   1.000
_cell.length_b   1.000
_cell.length_c   1.000
_cell.angle_alpha   90.00
_cell.angle_beta   90.00
_cell.angle_gamma   90.00
#
_symmetry.space_group_name_H-M   'P 1'
#
loop_
_entity.id
_entity.type
_entity.pdbx_description
1 polymer ?
#
loop_
_entity_poly.entity_id
_entity_poly.type
_entity_poly.pdbx_seq_one_letter_code
_entity_poly.pdbx_strand_id
1 'polypeptide(L)'
;MFHSKTPFGEKDPVSGVIISCKLSGIRFFYAEVCGILFYDVLMGGCARLKSALLIPHTGKEVPYLIHPVEPKKVLCIHDLSGMGRCSLAVILPVLSVMGVQPVALPTVVLSTHTGGLGTPARLDGCAYGEQALEHYHALGVEFDCIYTGYLGGEDQVALAEKAFALWPAAKKIVDPVMGDNGKAYSTVTPALIDRIRALCGAADLILPNYTEAQILLQRQPQTELLTDEAAQALADELTALAPGAVVTGLPLGKYIGCAGSGKDRFLIKKLHISRSFPGTGDLYGAVLIGSLLQGNALSAAADNAAEFVALSIQNTPAAQDTRYGVWFEPLLPRLCPASSAE
;
A
#
# COMPACT_ATOMS: atom_id res chain seq x y z
N MET A 1 59.65 -16.53 12.47
CA MET A 1 59.67 -15.08 12.75
C MET A 1 59.54 -14.34 11.43
N PHE A 2 58.31 -14.13 10.95
CA PHE A 2 57.92 -13.15 9.91
C PHE A 2 56.42 -12.95 10.07
N HIS A 3 55.99 -11.76 10.49
CA HIS A 3 54.59 -11.38 10.64
C HIS A 3 54.12 -10.66 9.37
N SER A 4 52.96 -11.09 8.87
CA SER A 4 52.22 -10.52 7.75
C SER A 4 51.66 -9.14 8.11
N LYS A 5 51.88 -8.14 7.24
CA LYS A 5 51.21 -6.84 7.31
C LYS A 5 49.89 -6.91 6.54
N THR A 6 48.76 -6.83 7.25
CA THR A 6 47.45 -6.50 6.66
C THR A 6 47.21 -4.98 6.78
N PRO A 7 46.59 -4.33 5.78
CA PRO A 7 46.33 -2.89 5.78
C PRO A 7 44.95 -2.61 6.38
N PHE A 8 44.84 -2.67 7.71
CA PHE A 8 43.66 -2.19 8.42
C PHE A 8 44.03 -0.94 9.22
N GLY A 9 43.40 0.18 8.89
CA GLY A 9 43.56 1.46 9.59
C GLY A 9 42.95 1.42 10.99
N GLU A 10 43.54 2.20 11.89
CA GLU A 10 43.14 2.35 13.28
C GLU A 10 41.70 2.89 13.43
N LYS A 11 41.03 2.45 14.51
CA LYS A 11 39.69 2.90 14.93
C LYS A 11 39.74 4.32 15.49
N ASP A 12 38.83 5.19 15.06
CA ASP A 12 38.47 6.45 15.75
C ASP A 12 37.54 6.11 16.94
N PRO A 13 37.81 6.58 18.19
CA PRO A 13 37.05 6.15 19.38
C PRO A 13 35.63 6.71 19.50
N VAL A 14 35.15 7.56 18.58
CA VAL A 14 33.90 8.32 18.79
C VAL A 14 32.79 8.03 17.76
N SER A 15 33.08 7.51 16.56
CA SER A 15 32.07 7.47 15.48
C SER A 15 31.75 6.11 14.84
N GLY A 16 32.54 5.05 15.07
CA GLY A 16 32.12 3.66 14.83
C GLY A 16 31.65 3.22 13.42
N VAL A 17 31.79 4.01 12.35
CA VAL A 17 31.27 3.65 11.01
C VAL A 17 32.40 3.38 9.99
N ILE A 18 32.36 2.21 9.36
CA ILE A 18 33.14 1.87 8.16
C ILE A 18 32.16 1.68 7.01
N ILE A 19 32.28 2.49 5.94
CA ILE A 19 31.66 2.19 4.63
C ILE A 19 32.72 2.39 3.55
N SER A 20 33.09 1.30 2.89
CA SER A 20 33.93 1.30 1.69
C SER A 20 33.21 0.52 0.61
N CYS A 21 32.68 1.21 -0.40
CA CYS A 21 32.41 0.60 -1.70
C CYS A 21 33.29 1.32 -2.73
N LYS A 22 34.17 0.58 -3.39
CA LYS A 22 35.22 1.11 -4.26
C LYS A 22 34.84 0.80 -5.71
N LEU A 23 34.03 1.66 -6.31
CA LEU A 23 33.90 1.81 -7.76
C LEU A 23 33.85 3.31 -8.03
N SER A 24 34.77 3.78 -8.89
CA SER A 24 34.95 5.16 -9.35
C SER A 24 35.04 6.27 -8.29
N GLY A 25 36.22 6.47 -7.70
CA GLY A 25 36.81 7.79 -7.40
C GLY A 25 36.07 8.85 -6.56
N ILE A 26 34.85 8.61 -6.07
CA ILE A 26 34.00 9.59 -5.40
C ILE A 26 33.84 9.19 -3.94
N ARG A 27 34.03 10.14 -3.02
CA ARG A 27 33.73 9.97 -1.59
C ARG A 27 32.48 10.79 -1.27
N PHE A 28 31.42 10.14 -0.83
CA PHE A 28 30.24 10.80 -0.28
C PHE A 28 30.38 10.92 1.24
N PHE A 29 30.10 12.11 1.78
CA PHE A 29 29.85 12.31 3.20
C PHE A 29 28.36 12.56 3.38
N TYR A 30 27.68 11.66 4.08
CA TYR A 30 26.31 11.84 4.52
C TYR A 30 26.38 12.37 5.96
N ALA A 31 25.91 13.59 6.18
CA ALA A 31 25.66 14.11 7.52
C ALA A 31 24.17 14.41 7.62
N GLU A 32 23.47 13.67 8.49
CA GLU A 32 22.11 14.00 8.87
C GLU A 32 22.08 15.34 9.62
N VAL A 33 21.02 16.10 9.37
CA VAL A 33 20.65 17.40 9.94
C VAL A 33 21.21 18.62 9.18
N CYS A 34 20.29 19.27 8.46
CA CYS A 34 20.40 20.54 7.74
C CYS A 34 21.25 20.54 6.47
N GLY A 35 20.53 20.54 5.33
CA GLY A 35 21.10 20.59 4.00
C GLY A 35 21.94 21.83 3.73
N ILE A 36 22.99 21.61 2.95
CA ILE A 36 23.54 22.46 1.89
C ILE A 36 24.57 21.58 1.18
N LEU A 37 24.35 21.28 -0.10
CA LEU A 37 25.31 20.62 -0.97
C LEU A 37 26.01 21.73 -1.77
N PHE A 38 27.28 21.99 -1.49
CA PHE A 38 28.13 22.83 -2.36
C PHE A 38 29.10 21.91 -3.09
N TYR A 39 29.09 21.99 -4.42
CA TYR A 39 30.13 21.45 -5.29
C TYR A 39 30.56 22.57 -6.23
N ASP A 40 31.87 22.82 -6.31
CA ASP A 40 32.47 23.52 -7.42
C ASP A 40 33.64 22.69 -7.94
N VAL A 41 33.80 22.69 -9.25
CA VAL A 41 34.42 21.63 -10.04
C VAL A 41 35.82 22.07 -10.53
N LEU A 42 36.69 21.08 -10.78
CA LEU A 42 37.94 21.14 -11.56
C LEU A 42 39.20 21.76 -10.91
N MET A 43 40.27 20.95 -11.03
CA MET A 43 41.70 21.24 -10.85
C MET A 43 42.22 21.31 -9.41
N GLY A 44 43.16 20.40 -9.11
CA GLY A 44 43.65 20.09 -7.77
C GLY A 44 44.13 21.28 -6.95
N GLY A 45 43.63 21.38 -5.72
CA GLY A 45 44.13 22.27 -4.67
C GLY A 45 43.24 22.21 -3.44
N CYS A 46 43.78 21.78 -2.30
CA CYS A 46 43.08 21.82 -1.02
C CYS A 46 43.29 23.20 -0.38
N ALA A 47 42.22 23.98 -0.17
CA ALA A 47 42.29 25.20 0.62
C ALA A 47 41.09 25.32 1.57
N ARG A 48 41.39 25.62 2.84
CA ARG A 48 40.43 25.91 3.91
C ARG A 48 39.88 27.32 3.70
N LEU A 49 38.61 27.46 3.32
CA LEU A 49 37.96 28.76 3.17
C LEU A 49 37.60 29.36 4.54
N LYS A 50 38.43 30.30 5.01
CA LYS A 50 37.96 31.41 5.86
C LYS A 50 37.49 32.53 4.92
N SER A 51 36.21 32.87 5.00
CA SER A 51 35.58 34.12 4.50
C SER A 51 35.92 34.57 3.06
N ALA A 52 34.97 34.43 2.13
CA ALA A 52 34.91 35.20 0.89
C ALA A 52 33.44 35.35 0.46
N LEU A 53 32.84 36.52 0.65
CA LEU A 53 32.68 37.60 -0.35
C LEU A 53 31.77 37.19 -1.52
N LEU A 54 30.51 37.67 -1.47
CA LEU A 54 29.53 37.57 -2.55
C LEU A 54 30.04 38.31 -3.80
N ILE A 55 30.20 37.59 -4.91
CA ILE A 55 30.28 38.16 -6.25
C ILE A 55 28.91 37.91 -6.91
N PRO A 56 28.22 38.94 -7.42
CA PRO A 56 26.94 38.76 -8.08
C PRO A 56 27.19 38.30 -9.52
N HIS A 57 27.15 36.98 -9.76
CA HIS A 57 27.01 36.47 -11.11
C HIS A 57 25.52 36.41 -11.48
N THR A 58 25.20 37.26 -12.47
CA THR A 58 24.02 37.29 -13.34
C THR A 58 23.17 36.02 -13.28
N GLY A 59 21.94 36.17 -12.79
CA GLY A 59 20.94 35.12 -12.65
C GLY A 59 20.59 34.47 -13.99
N LYS A 60 21.13 33.27 -14.21
CA LYS A 60 20.36 32.19 -14.82
C LYS A 60 19.97 31.27 -13.69
N GLU A 61 18.68 31.26 -13.37
CA GLU A 61 18.10 30.30 -12.44
C GLU A 61 18.52 28.90 -12.88
N VAL A 62 19.26 28.22 -12.01
CA VAL A 62 19.62 26.83 -12.20
C VAL A 62 18.37 26.04 -11.76
N PRO A 63 17.67 25.32 -12.65
CA PRO A 63 16.34 24.77 -12.35
C PRO A 63 16.37 23.51 -11.47
N TYR A 64 17.49 23.22 -10.79
CA TYR A 64 17.69 21.97 -10.04
C TYR A 64 17.11 22.00 -8.61
N LEU A 65 16.19 22.93 -8.32
CA LEU A 65 15.35 22.79 -7.14
C LEU A 65 14.33 21.71 -7.45
N ILE A 66 14.50 20.53 -6.87
CA ILE A 66 13.44 19.53 -6.72
C ILE A 66 12.29 20.26 -6.03
N HIS A 67 11.33 20.77 -6.81
CA HIS A 67 10.15 21.38 -6.26
C HIS A 67 9.40 20.27 -5.53
N PRO A 68 9.22 20.35 -4.20
CA PRO A 68 8.40 19.38 -3.51
C PRO A 68 7.00 19.47 -4.12
N VAL A 69 6.61 18.41 -4.85
CA VAL A 69 5.25 18.26 -5.36
C VAL A 69 4.41 17.78 -4.20
N GLU A 70 3.21 18.35 -4.05
CA GLU A 70 2.28 17.90 -3.04
C GLU A 70 1.99 16.39 -3.24
N PRO A 71 2.07 15.56 -2.19
CA PRO A 71 1.74 14.15 -2.29
C PRO A 71 0.31 13.94 -2.76
N LYS A 72 0.10 12.90 -3.57
CA LYS A 72 -1.25 12.44 -3.93
C LYS A 72 -2.02 12.04 -2.68
N LYS A 73 -3.33 12.30 -2.64
CA LYS A 73 -4.18 12.04 -1.47
C LYS A 73 -5.12 10.86 -1.71
N VAL A 74 -5.20 9.97 -0.73
CA VAL A 74 -6.12 8.82 -0.75
C VAL A 74 -7.06 8.88 0.44
N LEU A 75 -8.36 9.07 0.19
CA LEU A 75 -9.38 8.93 1.22
C LEU A 75 -9.58 7.44 1.52
N CYS A 76 -9.17 7.00 2.71
CA CYS A 76 -9.20 5.61 3.13
C CYS A 76 -10.41 5.38 4.04
N ILE A 77 -11.47 4.72 3.53
CA ILE A 77 -12.73 4.44 4.23
C ILE A 77 -12.73 2.98 4.71
N HIS A 78 -12.23 2.76 5.92
CA HIS A 78 -11.96 1.43 6.49
C HIS A 78 -12.14 1.46 8.01
N ASP A 79 -12.19 0.31 8.68
CA ASP A 79 -12.09 0.31 10.15
C ASP A 79 -10.66 0.65 10.63
N LEU A 80 -10.57 1.08 11.89
CA LEU A 80 -9.32 1.23 12.61
C LEU A 80 -9.28 0.21 13.76
N SER A 81 -8.54 -0.88 13.57
CA SER A 81 -8.25 -1.84 14.62
C SER A 81 -6.95 -1.48 15.35
N GLY A 82 -7.02 -1.22 16.66
CA GLY A 82 -5.90 -0.73 17.46
C GLY A 82 -4.76 -1.74 17.64
N MET A 83 -5.05 -3.04 17.65
CA MET A 83 -4.07 -4.11 17.70
C MET A 83 -4.40 -5.22 16.68
N GLY A 84 -3.35 -5.81 16.14
CA GLY A 84 -3.40 -6.60 14.91
C GLY A 84 -2.94 -5.76 13.72
N ARG A 85 -3.03 -6.34 12.52
CA ARG A 85 -2.60 -5.70 11.27
C ARG A 85 -3.68 -5.89 10.23
N CYS A 86 -4.67 -5.01 10.24
CA CYS A 86 -5.68 -4.91 9.21
C CYS A 86 -6.07 -3.45 8.99
N SER A 87 -6.75 -3.20 7.89
CA SER A 87 -7.47 -1.97 7.62
C SER A 87 -6.57 -0.73 7.75
N LEU A 88 -7.02 0.35 8.38
CA LEU A 88 -6.24 1.59 8.49
C LEU A 88 -4.87 1.39 9.16
N ALA A 89 -4.72 0.44 10.09
CA ALA A 89 -3.42 0.19 10.73
C ALA A 89 -2.35 -0.34 9.74
N VAL A 90 -2.77 -0.94 8.63
CA VAL A 90 -1.90 -1.40 7.53
C VAL A 90 -1.81 -0.35 6.43
N ILE A 91 -2.95 0.21 6.02
CA ILE A 91 -3.05 1.07 4.84
C ILE A 91 -2.28 2.38 5.03
N LEU A 92 -2.40 3.01 6.20
CA LEU A 92 -1.79 4.30 6.46
C LEU A 92 -0.25 4.27 6.36
N PRO A 93 0.48 3.37 7.07
CA PRO A 93 1.93 3.33 6.96
C PRO A 93 2.43 2.92 5.57
N VAL A 94 1.71 2.02 4.88
CA VAL A 94 2.09 1.56 3.53
C VAL A 94 1.96 2.69 2.51
N LEU A 95 0.84 3.40 2.47
CA LEU A 95 0.68 4.53 1.55
C LEU A 95 1.66 5.66 1.87
N SER A 96 1.89 5.93 3.16
CA SER A 96 2.84 6.97 3.60
C SER A 96 4.27 6.69 3.12
N VAL A 97 4.77 5.45 3.29
CA VAL A 97 6.13 5.10 2.83
C VAL A 97 6.26 5.14 1.31
N MET A 98 5.15 4.91 0.58
CA MET A 98 5.08 5.02 -0.87
C MET A 98 4.97 6.47 -1.39
N GLY A 99 5.06 7.47 -0.51
CA GLY A 99 5.02 8.89 -0.88
C GLY A 99 3.61 9.42 -1.17
N VAL A 100 2.58 8.74 -0.66
CA VAL A 100 1.16 9.13 -0.77
C VAL A 100 0.71 9.65 0.59
N GLN A 101 -0.18 10.64 0.61
CA GLN A 101 -0.86 11.10 1.83
C GLN A 101 -2.16 10.31 2.02
N PRO A 102 -2.21 9.33 2.94
CA PRO A 102 -3.48 8.71 3.28
C PRO A 102 -4.27 9.61 4.23
N VAL A 103 -5.55 9.81 3.91
CA VAL A 103 -6.52 10.51 4.76
C VAL A 103 -7.46 9.48 5.36
N ALA A 104 -7.34 9.25 6.66
CA ALA A 104 -8.08 8.22 7.37
C ALA A 104 -9.53 8.65 7.64
N LEU A 105 -10.49 7.83 7.20
CA LEU A 105 -11.91 7.93 7.56
C LEU A 105 -12.34 6.62 8.25
N PRO A 106 -12.15 6.50 9.58
CA PRO A 106 -12.51 5.28 10.30
C PRO A 106 -14.01 5.05 10.31
N THR A 107 -14.47 3.93 9.72
CA THR A 107 -15.89 3.53 9.72
C THR A 107 -16.33 2.95 11.06
N VAL A 108 -15.40 2.29 11.75
CA VAL A 108 -15.52 1.82 13.12
C VAL A 108 -14.12 1.80 13.74
N VAL A 109 -14.00 2.12 15.03
CA VAL A 109 -12.77 1.97 15.80
C VAL A 109 -12.91 0.77 16.71
N LEU A 110 -11.95 -0.15 16.64
CA LEU A 110 -11.92 -1.40 17.38
C LEU A 110 -10.63 -1.50 18.20
N SER A 111 -10.68 -2.10 19.39
CA SER A 111 -9.44 -2.39 20.14
C SER A 111 -8.56 -3.45 19.45
N THR A 112 -9.19 -4.42 18.78
CA THR A 112 -8.55 -5.47 17.97
C THR A 112 -9.45 -5.80 16.78
N HIS A 113 -8.89 -6.39 15.73
CA HIS A 113 -9.71 -7.00 14.68
C HIS A 113 -10.58 -8.15 15.23
N THR A 114 -11.63 -8.52 14.50
CA THR A 114 -12.64 -9.52 14.91
C THR A 114 -12.22 -10.97 14.63
N GLY A 115 -11.03 -11.19 14.06
CA GLY A 115 -10.50 -12.48 13.62
C GLY A 115 -9.91 -13.34 14.74
N GLY A 116 -10.69 -13.65 15.78
CA GLY A 116 -10.33 -14.65 16.78
C GLY A 116 -9.55 -14.12 18.00
N LEU A 117 -9.65 -12.83 18.31
CA LEU A 117 -9.09 -12.21 19.52
C LEU A 117 -10.13 -11.93 20.62
N GLY A 118 -11.28 -12.60 20.55
CA GLY A 118 -12.41 -12.39 21.47
C GLY A 118 -13.31 -11.24 21.03
N THR A 119 -13.91 -10.55 22.01
CA THR A 119 -14.81 -9.41 21.75
C THR A 119 -14.05 -8.10 21.93
N PRO A 120 -13.80 -7.33 20.85
CA PRO A 120 -13.12 -6.05 20.96
C PRO A 120 -14.02 -4.96 21.56
N ALA A 121 -13.41 -3.93 22.16
CA ALA A 121 -14.09 -2.66 22.37
C ALA A 121 -14.41 -2.03 21.01
N ARG A 122 -15.57 -1.40 20.88
CA ARG A 122 -16.11 -0.88 19.62
C ARG A 122 -16.64 0.54 19.78
N LEU A 123 -16.30 1.40 18.83
CA LEU A 123 -16.87 2.74 18.65
C LEU A 123 -17.27 2.92 17.19
N ASP A 124 -18.56 3.11 16.92
CA ASP A 124 -19.06 3.31 15.56
C ASP A 124 -18.69 4.70 15.04
N GLY A 125 -18.17 4.76 13.81
CA GLY A 125 -17.59 5.96 13.22
C GLY A 125 -18.51 6.74 12.29
N CYS A 126 -19.73 6.26 11.99
CA CYS A 126 -20.53 6.82 10.88
C CYS A 126 -20.88 8.30 11.03
N ALA A 127 -21.32 8.73 12.21
CA ALA A 127 -21.65 10.14 12.46
C ALA A 127 -20.42 11.05 12.37
N TYR A 128 -19.25 10.56 12.79
CA TYR A 128 -17.98 11.26 12.60
C TYR A 128 -17.61 11.31 11.12
N GLY A 129 -17.73 10.18 10.42
CA GLY A 129 -17.40 10.06 9.00
C GLY A 129 -18.21 11.04 8.18
N GLU A 130 -19.51 11.16 8.44
CA GLU A 130 -20.38 12.10 7.74
C GLU A 130 -19.92 13.56 7.89
N GLN A 131 -19.67 13.99 9.13
CA GLN A 131 -19.19 15.33 9.43
C GLN A 131 -17.79 15.59 8.84
N ALA A 132 -16.92 14.58 8.86
CA ALA A 132 -15.58 14.68 8.30
C ALA A 132 -15.62 14.86 6.77
N LEU A 133 -16.46 14.09 6.05
CA LEU A 133 -16.62 14.24 4.61
C LEU A 133 -17.10 15.65 4.23
N GLU A 134 -18.10 16.17 4.93
CA GLU A 134 -18.61 17.54 4.72
C GLU A 134 -17.54 18.59 5.00
N HIS A 135 -16.78 18.42 6.08
CA HIS A 135 -15.70 19.33 6.42
C HIS A 135 -14.57 19.30 5.39
N TYR A 136 -14.15 18.13 4.91
CA TYR A 136 -13.14 18.02 3.85
C TYR A 136 -13.60 18.69 2.56
N HIS A 137 -14.88 18.54 2.21
CA HIS A 137 -15.45 19.20 1.05
C HIS A 137 -15.49 20.73 1.23
N ALA A 138 -15.87 21.22 2.41
CA ALA A 138 -15.87 22.66 2.73
C ALA A 138 -14.46 23.28 2.73
N LEU A 139 -13.44 22.49 3.08
CA LEU A 139 -12.03 22.88 3.01
C LEU A 139 -11.48 22.92 1.57
N GLY A 140 -12.21 22.39 0.58
CA GLY A 140 -11.73 22.24 -0.79
C GLY A 140 -10.62 21.19 -0.93
N VAL A 141 -10.63 20.16 -0.08
CA VAL A 141 -9.69 19.04 -0.21
C VAL A 141 -10.09 18.21 -1.44
N GLU A 142 -9.15 18.06 -2.37
CA GLU A 142 -9.28 17.15 -3.50
C GLU A 142 -8.57 15.82 -3.22
N PHE A 143 -9.17 14.72 -3.66
CA PHE A 143 -8.61 13.38 -3.54
C PHE A 143 -8.28 12.79 -4.91
N ASP A 144 -7.08 12.22 -5.04
CA ASP A 144 -6.69 11.46 -6.23
C ASP A 144 -7.39 10.10 -6.28
N CYS A 145 -7.66 9.52 -5.10
CA CYS A 145 -8.28 8.21 -4.97
C CYS A 145 -9.16 8.14 -3.71
N ILE A 146 -10.28 7.43 -3.81
CA ILE A 146 -11.05 6.93 -2.68
C ILE A 146 -10.86 5.42 -2.65
N TYR A 147 -10.46 4.90 -1.48
CA TYR A 147 -10.26 3.49 -1.26
C TYR A 147 -11.17 3.02 -0.12
N THR A 148 -12.04 2.05 -0.41
CA THR A 148 -12.95 1.44 0.57
C THR A 148 -12.55 -0.01 0.82
N GLY A 149 -12.66 -0.49 2.05
CA GLY A 149 -12.45 -1.89 2.42
C GLY A 149 -13.55 -2.40 3.33
N TYR A 150 -13.23 -2.86 4.55
CA TYR A 150 -14.24 -3.37 5.47
C TYR A 150 -15.33 -2.33 5.81
N LEU A 151 -16.57 -2.64 5.38
CA LEU A 151 -17.78 -1.88 5.68
C LEU A 151 -18.71 -2.76 6.52
N GLY A 152 -18.80 -2.47 7.82
CA GLY A 152 -19.50 -3.30 8.81
C GLY A 152 -21.02 -3.29 8.75
N GLY A 153 -21.63 -2.59 7.79
CA GLY A 153 -23.07 -2.37 7.71
C GLY A 153 -23.46 -1.35 6.63
N GLU A 154 -24.76 -1.15 6.46
CA GLU A 154 -25.32 -0.30 5.39
C GLU A 154 -24.96 1.19 5.56
N ASP A 155 -24.87 1.67 6.80
CA ASP A 155 -24.46 3.05 7.10
C ASP A 155 -23.03 3.33 6.63
N GLN A 156 -22.14 2.34 6.76
CA GLN A 156 -20.76 2.45 6.27
C GLN A 156 -20.71 2.47 4.74
N VAL A 157 -21.60 1.73 4.06
CA VAL A 157 -21.76 1.81 2.60
C VAL A 157 -22.26 3.20 2.19
N ALA A 158 -23.22 3.77 2.93
CA ALA A 158 -23.72 5.12 2.66
C ALA A 158 -22.63 6.21 2.76
N LEU A 159 -21.64 6.04 3.65
CA LEU A 159 -20.47 6.93 3.70
C LEU A 159 -19.63 6.85 2.42
N ALA A 160 -19.38 5.64 1.91
CA ALA A 160 -18.66 5.45 0.67
C ALA A 160 -19.43 6.06 -0.52
N GLU A 161 -20.74 5.84 -0.59
CA GLU A 161 -21.62 6.45 -1.59
C GLU A 161 -21.57 7.99 -1.52
N LYS A 162 -21.64 8.57 -0.32
CA LYS A 162 -21.50 10.03 -0.11
C LYS A 162 -20.13 10.53 -0.57
N ALA A 163 -19.05 9.82 -0.27
CA ALA A 163 -17.72 10.18 -0.73
C ALA A 163 -17.61 10.15 -2.26
N PHE A 164 -18.16 9.13 -2.91
CA PHE A 164 -18.16 9.05 -4.38
C PHE A 164 -18.91 10.21 -5.02
N ALA A 165 -20.01 10.66 -4.40
CA ALA A 165 -20.78 11.81 -4.85
C ALA A 165 -20.06 13.15 -4.65
N LEU A 166 -19.32 13.31 -3.54
CA LEU A 166 -18.59 14.54 -3.23
C LEU A 166 -17.32 14.72 -4.09
N TRP A 167 -16.65 13.63 -4.46
CA TRP A 167 -15.44 13.65 -5.31
C TRP A 167 -15.61 12.77 -6.56
N PRO A 168 -16.47 13.18 -7.52
CA PRO A 168 -16.73 12.40 -8.72
C PRO A 168 -15.51 12.28 -9.64
N ALA A 169 -14.50 13.13 -9.50
CA ALA A 169 -13.24 13.05 -10.27
C ALA A 169 -12.20 12.09 -9.66
N ALA A 170 -12.31 11.75 -8.37
CA ALA A 170 -11.37 10.84 -7.72
C ALA A 170 -11.49 9.44 -8.30
N LYS A 171 -10.38 8.70 -8.38
CA LYS A 171 -10.42 7.27 -8.73
C LYS A 171 -11.07 6.48 -7.60
N LYS A 172 -12.05 5.63 -7.88
CA LYS A 172 -12.75 4.80 -6.89
C LYS A 172 -12.23 3.38 -6.92
N ILE A 173 -11.70 2.92 -5.79
CA ILE A 173 -11.22 1.56 -5.62
C ILE A 173 -11.96 0.91 -4.46
N VAL A 174 -12.60 -0.23 -4.71
CA VAL A 174 -13.39 -0.96 -3.72
C VAL A 174 -12.78 -2.33 -3.49
N ASP A 175 -12.31 -2.57 -2.28
CA ASP A 175 -12.07 -3.91 -1.74
C ASP A 175 -13.38 -4.37 -1.07
N PRO A 176 -14.11 -5.32 -1.67
CA PRO A 176 -15.45 -5.71 -1.25
C PRO A 176 -15.39 -6.74 -0.11
N VAL A 177 -14.78 -6.34 1.01
CA VAL A 177 -14.48 -7.22 2.15
C VAL A 177 -15.76 -7.83 2.72
N MET A 178 -16.06 -9.06 2.31
CA MET A 178 -17.31 -9.76 2.63
C MET A 178 -17.09 -11.18 3.12
N GLY A 179 -15.93 -11.78 2.83
CA GLY A 179 -15.73 -13.17 3.18
C GLY A 179 -14.41 -13.71 2.70
N ASP A 180 -14.05 -14.88 3.22
CA ASP A 180 -12.83 -15.56 2.84
C ASP A 180 -13.01 -17.08 3.06
N ASN A 181 -12.16 -17.89 2.44
CA ASN A 181 -12.16 -19.35 2.56
C ASN A 181 -13.54 -20.00 2.24
N GLY A 182 -14.20 -19.50 1.20
CA GLY A 182 -15.47 -20.04 0.70
C GLY A 182 -16.69 -19.66 1.54
N LYS A 183 -16.57 -18.69 2.47
CA LYS A 183 -17.68 -18.27 3.33
C LYS A 183 -17.71 -16.76 3.48
N ALA A 184 -18.92 -16.19 3.44
CA ALA A 184 -19.15 -14.83 3.91
C ALA A 184 -18.83 -14.73 5.41
N TYR A 185 -18.36 -13.57 5.86
CA TYR A 185 -18.19 -13.29 7.28
C TYR A 185 -19.53 -13.26 8.00
N SER A 186 -19.55 -13.60 9.29
CA SER A 186 -20.77 -13.74 10.08
C SER A 186 -21.61 -12.46 10.18
N THR A 187 -20.99 -11.30 9.96
CA THR A 187 -21.67 -10.00 9.98
C THR A 187 -22.27 -9.61 8.63
N VAL A 188 -22.03 -10.38 7.57
CA VAL A 188 -22.43 -10.04 6.20
C VAL A 188 -23.81 -10.64 5.89
N THR A 189 -24.77 -9.74 5.65
CA THR A 189 -26.15 -10.10 5.31
C THR A 189 -26.38 -10.03 3.80
N PRO A 190 -27.43 -10.68 3.25
CA PRO A 190 -27.78 -10.53 1.83
C PRO A 190 -28.00 -9.06 1.41
N ALA A 191 -28.65 -8.26 2.25
CA ALA A 191 -28.85 -6.82 1.98
C ALA A 191 -27.52 -6.06 1.89
N LEU A 192 -26.56 -6.39 2.76
CA LEU A 192 -25.23 -5.79 2.71
C LEU A 192 -24.46 -6.22 1.44
N ILE A 193 -24.59 -7.48 1.01
CA ILE A 193 -24.00 -7.97 -0.24
C ILE A 193 -24.54 -7.18 -1.44
N ASP A 194 -25.86 -6.99 -1.52
CA ASP A 194 -26.49 -6.23 -2.62
C ASP A 194 -25.99 -4.78 -2.65
N ARG A 195 -25.85 -4.13 -1.49
CA ARG A 195 -25.30 -2.78 -1.37
C ARG A 195 -23.83 -2.70 -1.75
N ILE A 196 -22.99 -3.62 -1.29
CA ILE A 196 -21.56 -3.67 -1.67
C ILE A 196 -21.42 -3.93 -3.16
N ARG A 197 -22.24 -4.82 -3.74
CA ARG A 197 -22.27 -5.06 -5.19
C ARG A 197 -22.65 -3.79 -5.96
N ALA A 198 -23.63 -3.02 -5.49
CA ALA A 198 -23.97 -1.73 -6.09
C ALA A 198 -22.81 -0.71 -5.99
N LEU A 199 -22.12 -0.66 -4.84
CA LEU A 199 -20.94 0.18 -4.64
C LEU A 199 -19.80 -0.20 -5.60
N CYS A 200 -19.55 -1.50 -5.79
CA CYS A 200 -18.61 -2.01 -6.79
C CYS A 200 -18.99 -1.55 -8.21
N GLY A 201 -20.27 -1.49 -8.54
CA GLY A 201 -20.76 -0.99 -9.82
C GLY A 201 -20.49 0.49 -10.09
N ALA A 202 -20.26 1.27 -9.03
CA ALA A 202 -19.86 2.67 -9.11
C ALA A 202 -18.34 2.89 -9.03
N ALA A 203 -17.55 1.82 -8.91
CA ALA A 203 -16.10 1.88 -8.76
C ALA A 203 -15.37 1.84 -10.13
N ASP A 204 -14.14 2.34 -10.16
CA ASP A 204 -13.26 2.22 -11.34
C ASP A 204 -12.47 0.89 -11.32
N LEU A 205 -12.19 0.37 -10.13
CA LEU A 205 -11.45 -0.87 -9.91
C LEU A 205 -11.96 -1.57 -8.66
N ILE A 206 -12.20 -2.89 -8.75
CA ILE A 206 -12.55 -3.72 -7.59
C ILE A 206 -11.47 -4.76 -7.30
N LEU A 207 -11.27 -5.07 -6.02
CA LEU A 207 -10.20 -5.96 -5.54
C LEU A 207 -10.69 -7.22 -4.80
N PRO A 208 -11.73 -7.94 -5.27
CA PRO A 208 -12.26 -9.09 -4.53
C PRO A 208 -11.23 -10.22 -4.39
N ASN A 209 -11.27 -10.94 -3.29
CA ASN A 209 -10.66 -12.27 -3.23
C ASN A 209 -11.52 -13.32 -3.95
N TYR A 210 -11.03 -14.56 -4.07
CA TYR A 210 -11.74 -15.64 -4.77
C TYR A 210 -13.15 -15.93 -4.19
N THR A 211 -13.33 -15.83 -2.88
CA THR A 211 -14.64 -15.99 -2.23
C THR A 211 -15.57 -14.84 -2.61
N GLU A 212 -15.07 -13.60 -2.49
CA GLU A 212 -15.83 -12.38 -2.76
C GLU A 212 -16.21 -12.25 -4.23
N ALA A 213 -15.33 -12.65 -5.15
CA ALA A 213 -15.63 -12.67 -6.58
C ALA A 213 -16.86 -13.54 -6.88
N GLN A 214 -16.97 -14.70 -6.24
CA GLN A 214 -18.12 -15.59 -6.39
C GLN A 214 -19.38 -14.99 -5.76
N ILE A 215 -19.26 -14.38 -4.57
CA ILE A 215 -20.37 -13.68 -3.90
C ILE A 215 -20.87 -12.52 -4.78
N LEU A 216 -19.97 -11.70 -5.30
CA LEU A 216 -20.30 -10.61 -6.20
C LEU A 216 -21.02 -11.14 -7.44
N LEU A 217 -20.56 -12.23 -8.04
CA LEU A 217 -21.24 -12.89 -9.17
C LEU A 217 -22.53 -13.64 -8.77
N GLN A 218 -22.99 -13.50 -7.53
CA GLN A 218 -24.19 -14.13 -6.98
C GLN A 218 -24.16 -15.67 -7.07
N ARG A 219 -22.96 -16.24 -6.87
CA ARG A 219 -22.70 -17.69 -6.85
C ARG A 219 -22.50 -18.17 -5.43
N GLN A 220 -22.69 -19.47 -5.23
CA GLN A 220 -22.25 -20.13 -4.00
C GLN A 220 -20.72 -20.21 -4.00
N PRO A 221 -20.03 -19.69 -2.96
CA PRO A 221 -18.57 -19.71 -2.95
C PRO A 221 -18.01 -21.11 -2.82
N GLN A 222 -17.00 -21.40 -3.65
CA GLN A 222 -16.24 -22.63 -3.67
C GLN A 222 -14.77 -22.37 -3.32
N THR A 223 -14.05 -23.42 -2.93
CA THR A 223 -12.61 -23.38 -2.59
C THR A 223 -11.80 -24.33 -3.48
N GLU A 224 -12.36 -24.75 -4.61
CA GLU A 224 -11.73 -25.72 -5.51
C GLU A 224 -10.54 -25.09 -6.24
N LEU A 225 -9.58 -25.93 -6.64
CA LEU A 225 -8.45 -25.47 -7.44
C LEU A 225 -8.93 -25.01 -8.82
N LEU A 226 -8.34 -23.92 -9.30
CA LEU A 226 -8.61 -23.38 -10.63
C LEU A 226 -7.49 -23.76 -11.60
N THR A 227 -7.83 -23.84 -12.88
CA THR A 227 -6.85 -23.70 -13.96
C THR A 227 -6.53 -22.22 -14.18
N ASP A 228 -5.43 -21.93 -14.87
CA ASP A 228 -5.08 -20.55 -15.24
C ASP A 228 -6.21 -19.90 -16.06
N GLU A 229 -6.85 -20.66 -16.96
CA GLU A 229 -7.96 -20.19 -17.79
C GLU A 229 -9.21 -19.89 -16.97
N ALA A 230 -9.56 -20.73 -16.00
CA ALA A 230 -10.72 -20.53 -15.13
C ALA A 230 -10.52 -19.33 -14.19
N ALA A 231 -9.32 -19.17 -13.65
CA ALA A 231 -8.94 -18.00 -12.86
C ALA A 231 -9.07 -16.69 -13.65
N GLN A 232 -8.57 -16.69 -14.88
CA GLN A 232 -8.67 -15.51 -15.74
C GLN A 232 -10.11 -15.24 -16.19
N ALA A 233 -10.87 -16.27 -16.54
CA ALA A 233 -12.28 -16.14 -16.89
C ALA A 233 -13.08 -15.52 -15.74
N LEU A 234 -12.83 -15.94 -14.48
CA LEU A 234 -13.48 -15.35 -13.31
C LEU A 234 -13.25 -13.84 -13.20
N ALA A 235 -12.02 -13.37 -13.44
CA ALA A 235 -11.71 -11.95 -13.46
C ALA A 235 -12.39 -11.22 -14.63
N ASP A 236 -12.45 -11.86 -15.81
CA ASP A 236 -13.12 -11.32 -16.99
C ASP A 236 -14.63 -11.14 -16.75
N GLU A 237 -15.29 -12.07 -16.06
CA GLU A 237 -16.73 -11.98 -15.73
C GLU A 237 -17.07 -10.79 -14.82
N LEU A 238 -16.16 -10.40 -13.92
CA LEU A 238 -16.36 -9.24 -13.04
C LEU A 238 -16.35 -7.91 -13.79
N THR A 239 -15.87 -7.87 -15.03
CA THR A 239 -15.91 -6.64 -15.83
C THR A 239 -17.33 -6.21 -16.22
N ALA A 240 -18.30 -7.13 -16.10
CA ALA A 240 -19.72 -6.80 -16.22
C ALA A 240 -20.24 -6.00 -15.02
N LEU A 241 -19.52 -6.00 -13.88
CA LEU A 241 -19.86 -5.23 -12.69
C LEU A 241 -19.09 -3.91 -12.64
N ALA A 242 -17.77 -3.93 -12.85
CA ALA A 242 -16.91 -2.75 -12.76
C ALA A 242 -15.93 -2.68 -13.94
N PRO A 243 -15.46 -1.50 -14.37
CA PRO A 243 -14.56 -1.37 -15.53
C PRO A 243 -13.24 -2.13 -15.41
N GLY A 244 -12.77 -2.37 -14.18
CA GLY A 244 -11.58 -3.16 -13.89
C GLY A 244 -11.76 -4.01 -12.64
N ALA A 245 -11.13 -5.18 -12.63
CA ALA A 245 -11.12 -6.09 -11.50
C ALA A 245 -9.75 -6.74 -11.34
N VAL A 246 -9.29 -6.91 -10.10
CA VAL A 246 -8.16 -7.77 -9.75
C VAL A 246 -8.63 -8.77 -8.71
N VAL A 247 -8.79 -10.03 -9.13
CA VAL A 247 -9.20 -11.11 -8.23
C VAL A 247 -7.98 -11.67 -7.53
N THR A 248 -7.97 -11.65 -6.20
CA THR A 248 -6.86 -12.15 -5.38
C THR A 248 -7.17 -13.52 -4.77
N GLY A 249 -6.18 -14.17 -4.19
CA GLY A 249 -6.38 -15.43 -3.46
C GLY A 249 -6.79 -16.62 -4.32
N LEU A 250 -6.45 -16.62 -5.61
CA LEU A 250 -6.86 -17.68 -6.54
C LEU A 250 -6.06 -18.96 -6.28
N PRO A 251 -6.71 -20.11 -6.01
CA PRO A 251 -6.02 -21.36 -5.70
C PRO A 251 -5.54 -22.08 -6.98
N LEU A 252 -4.26 -21.93 -7.33
CA LEU A 252 -3.66 -22.41 -8.58
C LEU A 252 -2.65 -23.55 -8.33
N GLY A 253 -3.15 -24.65 -7.75
CA GLY A 253 -2.33 -25.80 -7.36
C GLY A 253 -1.37 -25.47 -6.22
N LYS A 254 -0.05 -25.51 -6.47
CA LYS A 254 0.97 -25.11 -5.48
C LYS A 254 1.17 -23.59 -5.37
N TYR A 255 0.46 -22.83 -6.21
CA TYR A 255 0.54 -21.38 -6.26
C TYR A 255 -0.73 -20.74 -5.72
N ILE A 256 -0.58 -19.51 -5.24
CA ILE A 256 -1.68 -18.58 -5.04
C ILE A 256 -1.54 -17.49 -6.10
N GLY A 257 -2.65 -17.14 -6.76
CA GLY A 257 -2.65 -16.21 -7.88
C GLY A 257 -3.45 -14.95 -7.64
N CYS A 258 -3.18 -13.96 -8.49
CA CYS A 258 -4.11 -12.88 -8.76
C CYS A 258 -4.31 -12.71 -10.27
N ALA A 259 -5.55 -12.48 -10.69
CA ALA A 259 -5.94 -12.30 -12.07
C ALA A 259 -6.58 -10.92 -12.26
N GLY A 260 -6.03 -10.13 -13.17
CA GLY A 260 -6.56 -8.83 -13.54
C GLY A 260 -7.34 -8.87 -14.85
N SER A 261 -8.38 -8.05 -14.93
CA SER A 261 -9.16 -7.80 -16.14
C SER A 261 -9.63 -6.35 -16.23
N GLY A 262 -10.16 -5.95 -17.38
CA GLY A 262 -10.49 -4.58 -17.75
C GLY A 262 -9.62 -4.11 -18.92
N LYS A 263 -8.89 -3.01 -18.73
CA LYS A 263 -7.98 -2.47 -19.76
C LYS A 263 -6.85 -3.45 -20.14
N ASP A 264 -6.30 -4.13 -19.14
CA ASP A 264 -5.21 -5.10 -19.29
C ASP A 264 -5.59 -6.41 -18.62
N ARG A 265 -5.37 -7.53 -19.33
CA ARG A 265 -5.63 -8.89 -18.86
C ARG A 265 -4.31 -9.53 -18.42
N PHE A 266 -4.23 -10.04 -17.19
CA PHE A 266 -3.00 -10.66 -16.67
C PHE A 266 -3.29 -11.69 -15.58
N LEU A 267 -2.36 -12.64 -15.42
CA LEU A 267 -2.36 -13.63 -14.35
C LEU A 267 -0.97 -13.68 -13.71
N ILE A 268 -0.91 -13.45 -12.40
CA ILE A 268 0.31 -13.51 -11.59
C ILE A 268 0.21 -14.68 -10.64
N LYS A 269 1.33 -15.38 -10.42
CA LYS A 269 1.43 -16.53 -9.52
C LYS A 269 2.60 -16.37 -8.55
N LYS A 270 2.33 -16.59 -7.27
CA LYS A 270 3.35 -16.69 -6.21
C LYS A 270 3.23 -18.06 -5.54
N LEU A 271 4.35 -18.58 -5.01
CA LEU A 271 4.31 -19.86 -4.30
C LEU A 271 3.39 -19.73 -3.08
N HIS A 272 2.43 -20.64 -2.93
CA HIS A 272 1.53 -20.60 -1.80
C HIS A 272 2.28 -21.02 -0.52
N ILE A 273 2.24 -20.16 0.49
CA ILE A 273 2.76 -20.46 1.82
C ILE A 273 1.54 -20.78 2.68
N SER A 274 1.48 -22.01 3.21
CA SER A 274 0.31 -22.54 3.93
C SER A 274 0.14 -21.91 5.32
N ARG A 275 -0.11 -20.60 5.36
CA ARG A 275 -0.36 -19.77 6.53
C ARG A 275 -1.34 -18.68 6.15
N SER A 276 -2.37 -18.46 6.98
CA SER A 276 -3.37 -17.42 6.78
C SER A 276 -3.22 -16.34 7.84
N PHE A 277 -3.26 -15.09 7.41
CA PHE A 277 -3.08 -13.90 8.22
C PHE A 277 -4.19 -12.90 7.90
N PRO A 278 -4.84 -12.30 8.92
CA PRO A 278 -5.70 -11.15 8.72
C PRO A 278 -4.92 -9.99 8.07
N GLY A 279 -5.61 -9.20 7.26
CA GLY A 279 -5.12 -7.95 6.67
C GLY A 279 -4.10 -8.07 5.53
N THR A 280 -3.87 -9.27 4.99
CA THR A 280 -3.09 -9.43 3.75
C THR A 280 -3.79 -8.82 2.54
N GLY A 281 -5.12 -8.80 2.53
CA GLY A 281 -5.93 -8.07 1.54
C GLY A 281 -5.71 -6.56 1.62
N ASP A 282 -5.81 -5.98 2.82
CA ASP A 282 -5.53 -4.55 3.05
C ASP A 282 -4.10 -4.18 2.63
N LEU A 283 -3.13 -5.06 2.94
CA LEU A 283 -1.74 -4.86 2.54
C LEU A 283 -1.58 -4.91 1.02
N TYR A 284 -2.23 -5.87 0.36
CA TYR A 284 -2.24 -5.98 -1.09
C TYR A 284 -2.83 -4.73 -1.74
N GLY A 285 -4.01 -4.30 -1.28
CA GLY A 285 -4.71 -3.12 -1.77
C GLY A 285 -3.87 -1.85 -1.60
N ALA A 286 -3.30 -1.63 -0.41
CA ALA A 286 -2.47 -0.45 -0.15
C ALA A 286 -1.24 -0.37 -1.08
N VAL A 287 -0.51 -1.47 -1.27
CA VAL A 287 0.67 -1.51 -2.16
C VAL A 287 0.26 -1.32 -3.62
N LEU A 288 -0.82 -1.97 -4.06
CA LEU A 288 -1.35 -1.83 -5.42
C LEU A 288 -1.73 -0.37 -5.70
N ILE A 289 -2.47 0.27 -4.80
CA ILE A 289 -2.93 1.65 -4.94
C ILE A 289 -1.74 2.62 -4.94
N GLY A 290 -0.80 2.47 -4.00
CA GLY A 290 0.41 3.28 -3.97
C GLY A 290 1.19 3.16 -5.28
N SER A 291 1.35 1.95 -5.81
CA SER A 291 2.06 1.71 -7.06
C SER A 291 1.33 2.29 -8.28
N LEU A 292 0.00 2.20 -8.33
CA LEU A 292 -0.83 2.85 -9.36
C LEU A 292 -0.68 4.37 -9.33
N LEU A 293 -0.70 4.97 -8.14
CA LEU A 293 -0.57 6.43 -7.99
C LEU A 293 0.83 6.93 -8.34
N GLN A 294 1.86 6.09 -8.23
CA GLN A 294 3.20 6.33 -8.77
C GLN A 294 3.29 6.18 -10.30
N GLY A 295 2.21 5.79 -10.98
CA GLY A 295 2.13 5.70 -12.44
C GLY A 295 2.43 4.32 -13.03
N ASN A 296 2.53 3.28 -12.21
CA ASN A 296 2.74 1.91 -12.70
C ASN A 296 1.50 1.36 -13.41
N ALA A 297 1.71 0.46 -14.39
CA ALA A 297 0.63 -0.32 -14.98
C ALA A 297 -0.03 -1.24 -13.94
N LEU A 298 -1.31 -1.57 -14.13
CA LEU A 298 -2.07 -2.37 -13.16
C LEU A 298 -1.43 -3.75 -12.90
N SER A 299 -0.90 -4.40 -13.94
CA SER A 299 -0.20 -5.68 -13.81
C SER A 299 1.06 -5.57 -12.97
N ALA A 300 1.87 -4.52 -13.16
CA ALA A 300 3.08 -4.27 -12.38
C ALA A 300 2.74 -3.93 -10.92
N ALA A 301 1.71 -3.10 -10.69
CA ALA A 301 1.22 -2.78 -9.35
C ALA A 301 0.71 -4.04 -8.62
N ALA A 302 -0.02 -4.90 -9.33
CA ALA A 302 -0.53 -6.16 -8.81
C ALA A 302 0.58 -7.17 -8.48
N ASP A 303 1.65 -7.25 -9.28
CA ASP A 303 2.79 -8.12 -9.02
C ASP A 303 3.62 -7.63 -7.84
N ASN A 304 3.88 -6.31 -7.77
CA ASN A 304 4.56 -5.68 -6.63
C ASN A 304 3.80 -5.93 -5.32
N ALA A 305 2.47 -5.79 -5.33
CA ALA A 305 1.63 -6.08 -4.17
C ALA A 305 1.68 -7.56 -3.78
N ALA A 306 1.56 -8.47 -4.75
CA ALA A 306 1.65 -9.92 -4.50
C ALA A 306 3.02 -10.33 -3.93
N GLU A 307 4.11 -9.75 -4.46
CA GLU A 307 5.46 -9.96 -3.98
C GLU A 307 5.64 -9.44 -2.55
N PHE A 308 5.16 -8.22 -2.25
CA PHE A 308 5.29 -7.63 -0.93
C PHE A 308 4.54 -8.43 0.14
N VAL A 309 3.33 -8.91 -0.18
CA VAL A 309 2.56 -9.80 0.71
C VAL A 309 3.29 -11.13 0.91
N ALA A 310 3.79 -11.75 -0.16
CA ALA A 310 4.54 -13.00 -0.08
C ALA A 310 5.79 -12.86 0.80
N LEU A 311 6.57 -11.78 0.60
CA LEU A 311 7.73 -11.48 1.43
C LEU A 311 7.35 -11.24 2.89
N SER A 312 6.24 -10.54 3.16
CA SER A 312 5.75 -10.30 4.51
C SER A 312 5.40 -11.62 5.21
N ILE A 313 4.71 -12.52 4.52
CA ILE A 313 4.39 -13.87 5.04
C ILE A 313 5.68 -14.68 5.31
N GLN A 314 6.67 -14.61 4.42
CA GLN A 314 7.95 -15.33 4.56
C GLN A 314 8.78 -14.82 5.74
N ASN A 315 8.84 -13.49 5.92
CA ASN A 315 9.63 -12.86 6.98
C ASN A 315 8.93 -12.91 8.35
N THR A 316 7.64 -13.21 8.37
CA THR A 316 6.90 -13.43 9.63
C THR A 316 7.35 -14.76 10.26
N PRO A 317 7.88 -14.78 11.50
CA PRO A 317 8.38 -16.00 12.14
C PRO A 317 7.34 -17.13 12.15
N ALA A 318 7.76 -18.37 11.89
CA ALA A 318 6.85 -19.52 11.80
C ALA A 318 6.07 -19.78 13.11
N ALA A 319 6.68 -19.49 14.26
CA ALA A 319 6.09 -19.68 15.59
C ALA A 319 5.11 -18.56 15.99
N GLN A 320 4.99 -17.50 15.21
CA GLN A 320 4.10 -16.40 15.52
C GLN A 320 2.64 -16.82 15.35
N ASP A 321 1.81 -16.41 16.32
CA ASP A 321 0.36 -16.45 16.21
C ASP A 321 -0.12 -15.57 15.05
N THR A 322 -0.71 -16.22 14.05
CA THR A 322 -1.07 -15.58 12.79
C THR A 322 -2.20 -14.57 12.92
N ARG A 323 -2.96 -14.60 14.02
CA ARG A 323 -4.02 -13.62 14.30
C ARG A 323 -3.46 -12.20 14.34
N TYR A 324 -2.21 -12.00 14.76
CA TYR A 324 -1.59 -10.66 14.80
C TYR A 324 -1.11 -10.14 13.44
N GLY A 325 -1.43 -10.84 12.34
CA GLY A 325 -1.06 -10.46 10.98
C GLY A 325 0.43 -10.60 10.66
N VAL A 326 0.79 -10.21 9.44
CA VAL A 326 2.16 -10.35 8.90
C VAL A 326 3.10 -9.24 9.38
N TRP A 327 4.36 -9.53 9.63
CA TRP A 327 5.38 -8.52 9.97
C TRP A 327 5.85 -7.78 8.72
N PHE A 328 5.11 -6.73 8.34
CA PHE A 328 5.42 -5.92 7.17
C PHE A 328 6.29 -4.70 7.50
N GLU A 329 6.36 -4.28 8.76
CA GLU A 329 7.05 -3.06 9.18
C GLU A 329 8.55 -3.05 8.81
N PRO A 330 9.31 -4.15 9.02
CA PRO A 330 10.71 -4.21 8.59
C PRO A 330 10.90 -4.16 7.07
N LEU A 331 9.84 -4.45 6.31
CA LEU A 331 9.85 -4.47 4.85
C LEU A 331 9.40 -3.16 4.23
N LEU A 332 8.74 -2.26 4.98
CA LEU A 332 8.25 -0.96 4.49
C LEU A 332 9.30 -0.15 3.70
N PRO A 333 10.60 -0.09 4.08
CA PRO A 333 11.59 0.64 3.29
C PRO A 333 11.76 0.15 1.84
N ARG A 334 11.34 -1.08 1.52
CA ARG A 334 11.35 -1.61 0.14
C ARG A 334 10.30 -0.96 -0.76
N LEU A 335 9.29 -0.33 -0.17
CA LEU A 335 8.22 0.36 -0.88
C LEU A 335 8.50 1.86 -1.07
N CYS A 336 9.58 2.38 -0.48
CA CYS A 336 10.00 3.75 -0.72
C CYS A 336 10.19 3.96 -2.24
N PRO A 337 9.63 5.04 -2.82
CA PRO A 337 9.95 5.43 -4.17
C PRO A 337 11.48 5.54 -4.29
N ALA A 338 12.04 4.99 -5.37
CA ALA A 338 13.44 5.22 -5.66
C ALA A 338 13.64 6.75 -5.72
N SER A 339 14.57 7.29 -4.92
CA SER A 339 14.99 8.68 -5.11
C SER A 339 15.45 8.78 -6.56
N SER A 340 14.85 9.67 -7.33
CA SER A 340 15.31 10.01 -8.67
C SER A 340 16.72 10.57 -8.55
N ALA A 341 17.70 9.67 -8.53
CA ALA A 341 19.10 9.98 -8.67
C ALA A 341 19.37 9.97 -10.17
N GLU A 342 19.14 11.12 -10.80
CA GLU A 342 19.72 11.48 -12.10
C GLU A 342 20.72 12.62 -11.90
#